data_AF-M7ZWL2-F1
#
_entry.id   AF-M7ZWL2-F1
#
_cell.length_a   1.000
_cell.length_b   1.000
_cell.length_c   1.000
_cell.angle_alpha   90.00
_cell.angle_beta   90.00
_cell.angle_gamma   90.00
#
_symmetry.space_group_name_H-M   'P 1'
#
loop_
_entity.id
_entity.type
_entity.pdbx_description
1 polymer ?
#
loop_
_entity_poly.entity_id
_entity_poly.type
_entity_poly.pdbx_seq_one_letter_code
_entity_poly.pdbx_strand_id
1 'polypeptide(L)'
;MESITPGSVGVVYSIRPDSSLLLGLCYLSNPWLCEPEEVEHVDPFKIGHQVCVKRSIAEPRYGWGGETHHSVGKIIDIESDAILCPDICRANPRSSSYVCLCLQVGDWVRVKATVPSPKYGWEDVTRSSIGVVHSLEEDGDMGVAFCFRSKLFLCSVADVEKAQPFEVGEKVHVLPSITEPRLGWSNETAATIGAISRIDMDGTLNVKVSGRNSLWKVAPGDAERLSAFEVGDWVRLKPSVGSRPTYDWNSVGKISIAVVHSIQDSGYLELAGCFRKGKWLTHNTDIDKVQPFKIGHHVRFRAGISEPKWGWRDAKPDSRGIIAGVHADGEVRVAIFGVPGLWRGDPADLEIEQVFEVGDWVRLKNDADDWKSLKPGSIGVVHGIGYEDDAWDGTIHVAFCGEQERWIGFSSQLEGVSRFVVGQRVRIRGCIRQPRFGWSNHNHSSIGTISSIDADGKLRIHTPAGSRAWLIDPAEVEKVEEEEEVCIGDWVKVKESVVTPTYQWGDVNHNSIGVAHRAGDGELWVSFCFCERLWLCKGWEVEKIRPFRQGDRVRIRPGLVAPRWGWGMETYASKGEVIGVDANGKLRIKFRWRDRLWVGDPADVILDDTPSPTEASNGGFCS
;
A
#
# COMPACT_ATOMS: atom_id res chain seq x y z
N MET A 1 -33.25 -4.66 25.09
CA MET A 1 -31.82 -4.42 24.79
C MET A 1 -31.52 -5.20 23.54
N GLU A 2 -31.30 -4.52 22.42
CA GLU A 2 -30.83 -5.20 21.21
C GLU A 2 -29.41 -5.70 21.45
N SER A 3 -29.16 -6.97 21.17
CA SER A 3 -27.83 -7.57 21.29
C SER A 3 -26.94 -7.15 20.13
N ILE A 4 -25.65 -7.05 20.40
CA ILE A 4 -24.66 -6.57 19.44
C ILE A 4 -24.18 -7.74 18.62
N THR A 5 -24.15 -7.56 17.31
CA THR A 5 -23.74 -8.61 16.38
C THR A 5 -22.22 -8.51 16.16
N PRO A 6 -21.43 -9.54 16.49
CA PRO A 6 -19.99 -9.55 16.23
C PRO A 6 -19.67 -9.30 14.74
N GLY A 7 -18.64 -8.51 14.46
CA GLY A 7 -18.25 -8.12 13.10
C GLY A 7 -19.01 -6.93 12.50
N SER A 8 -19.87 -6.29 13.30
CA SER A 8 -20.51 -5.00 12.97
C SER A 8 -19.48 -3.88 13.01
N VAL A 9 -19.50 -3.01 12.00
CA VAL A 9 -18.67 -1.80 11.95
C VAL A 9 -19.50 -0.62 12.44
N GLY A 10 -18.91 0.21 13.29
CA GLY A 10 -19.53 1.44 13.80
C GLY A 10 -18.56 2.61 13.82
N VAL A 11 -19.07 3.83 13.88
CA VAL A 11 -18.22 5.02 14.08
C VAL A 11 -17.94 5.19 15.56
N VAL A 12 -16.69 5.37 15.94
CA VAL A 12 -16.36 5.83 17.30
C VAL A 12 -16.82 7.29 17.42
N TYR A 13 -17.91 7.54 18.17
CA TYR A 13 -18.44 8.88 18.42
C TYR A 13 -17.62 9.64 19.45
N SER A 14 -17.20 8.94 20.51
CA SER A 14 -16.35 9.51 21.54
C SER A 14 -15.57 8.40 22.24
N ILE A 15 -14.38 8.77 22.71
CA ILE A 15 -13.58 7.97 23.64
C ILE A 15 -13.76 8.66 24.98
N ARG A 16 -14.25 7.92 25.98
CA ARG A 16 -14.47 8.42 27.33
C ARG A 16 -13.13 8.49 28.09
N PRO A 17 -13.06 9.23 29.21
CA PRO A 17 -11.82 9.38 29.99
C PRO A 17 -11.29 8.10 30.64
N ASP A 18 -12.08 7.02 30.64
CA ASP A 18 -11.72 5.70 31.13
C ASP A 18 -11.29 4.77 29.97
N SER A 19 -10.88 5.34 28.83
CA SER A 19 -10.56 4.63 27.58
C SER A 19 -11.71 3.83 26.94
N SER A 20 -12.90 3.79 27.53
CA SER A 20 -14.06 3.14 26.92
C SER A 20 -14.56 3.90 25.69
N LEU A 21 -14.95 3.16 24.66
CA LEU A 21 -15.40 3.69 23.38
C LEU A 21 -16.93 3.75 23.32
N LEU A 22 -17.47 4.88 22.84
CA LEU A 22 -18.87 5.02 22.45
C LEU A 22 -18.98 4.82 20.94
N LEU A 23 -19.37 3.62 20.51
CA LEU A 23 -19.57 3.30 19.10
C LEU A 23 -21.00 3.54 18.66
N GLY A 24 -21.14 4.34 17.60
CA GLY A 24 -22.34 4.44 16.80
C GLY A 24 -22.49 3.25 15.89
N LEU A 25 -23.41 2.35 16.24
CA LEU A 25 -23.84 1.29 15.36
C LEU A 25 -25.15 1.73 14.70
N CYS A 26 -25.22 1.66 13.37
CA CYS A 26 -26.37 2.14 12.58
C CYS A 26 -27.72 1.50 12.96
N TYR A 27 -27.71 0.36 13.66
CA TYR A 27 -28.91 -0.33 14.12
C TYR A 27 -29.26 -0.06 15.59
N LEU A 28 -28.38 0.59 16.36
CA LEU A 28 -28.67 0.95 17.75
C LEU A 28 -29.15 2.39 17.84
N SER A 29 -30.24 2.60 18.57
CA SER A 29 -30.76 3.95 18.84
C SER A 29 -29.85 4.77 19.76
N ASN A 30 -29.00 4.09 20.54
CA ASN A 30 -28.03 4.69 21.44
C ASN A 30 -26.64 4.13 21.13
N PRO A 31 -25.57 4.95 21.22
CA PRO A 31 -24.21 4.44 21.04
C PRO A 31 -23.89 3.33 22.03
N TRP A 32 -23.22 2.29 21.56
CA TRP A 32 -22.76 1.20 22.39
C TRP A 32 -21.48 1.59 23.12
N LEU A 33 -21.47 1.33 24.43
CA LEU A 33 -20.28 1.45 25.25
C LEU A 33 -19.50 0.13 25.19
N CYS A 34 -18.28 0.15 24.68
CA CYS A 34 -17.39 -1.01 24.62
C CYS A 34 -15.97 -0.66 25.04
N GLU A 35 -15.17 -1.66 25.39
CA GLU A 35 -13.74 -1.47 25.63
C GLU A 35 -12.98 -1.50 24.29
N PRO A 36 -11.80 -0.84 24.18
CA PRO A 36 -10.98 -0.90 22.96
C PRO A 36 -10.58 -2.31 22.54
N GLU A 37 -10.41 -3.23 23.49
CA GLU A 37 -10.07 -4.63 23.24
C GLU A 37 -11.22 -5.42 22.57
N GLU A 38 -12.46 -4.93 22.66
CA GLU A 38 -13.64 -5.57 22.10
C GLU A 38 -13.87 -5.24 20.61
N VAL A 39 -13.07 -4.33 20.05
CA VAL A 39 -13.24 -3.82 18.68
C VAL A 39 -11.90 -3.71 17.93
N GLU A 40 -11.94 -3.95 16.62
CA GLU A 40 -10.75 -3.84 15.76
C GLU A 40 -10.85 -2.58 14.88
N HIS A 41 -9.72 -1.91 14.62
CA HIS A 41 -9.67 -0.79 13.67
C HIS A 41 -9.88 -1.29 12.24
N VAL A 42 -10.82 -0.66 11.53
CA VAL A 42 -11.12 -0.94 10.12
C VAL A 42 -10.91 0.32 9.30
N ASP A 43 -10.27 0.19 8.13
CA ASP A 43 -10.08 1.32 7.22
C ASP A 43 -11.43 1.97 6.84
N PRO A 44 -11.53 3.31 6.96
CA PRO A 44 -12.78 4.00 6.68
C PRO A 44 -13.15 3.91 5.20
N PHE A 45 -14.42 3.61 4.96
CA PHE A 45 -15.02 3.71 3.63
C PHE A 45 -14.96 5.16 3.12
N LYS A 46 -14.76 5.35 1.81
CA LYS A 46 -14.78 6.67 1.16
C LYS A 46 -15.82 6.69 0.06
N ILE A 47 -16.36 7.87 -0.22
CA ILE A 47 -17.21 8.09 -1.40
C ILE A 47 -16.42 7.67 -2.64
N GLY A 48 -17.06 6.88 -3.49
CA GLY A 48 -16.50 6.29 -4.69
C GLY A 48 -15.93 4.88 -4.53
N HIS A 49 -15.80 4.36 -3.31
CA HIS A 49 -15.38 2.97 -3.09
C HIS A 49 -16.46 1.98 -3.56
N GLN A 50 -16.05 0.93 -4.26
CA GLN A 50 -16.90 -0.22 -4.55
C GLN A 50 -17.06 -1.09 -3.30
N VAL A 51 -18.27 -1.54 -3.03
CA VAL A 51 -18.62 -2.34 -1.87
C VAL A 51 -19.58 -3.48 -2.21
N CYS A 52 -19.47 -4.59 -1.49
CA CYS A 52 -20.42 -5.70 -1.54
C CYS A 52 -20.82 -6.13 -0.12
N VAL A 53 -21.95 -6.82 0.04
CA VAL A 53 -22.37 -7.38 1.33
C VAL A 53 -21.43 -8.52 1.74
N LYS A 54 -21.01 -8.56 3.01
CA LYS A 54 -20.21 -9.67 3.57
C LYS A 54 -20.94 -11.00 3.38
N ARG A 55 -20.23 -12.02 2.86
CA ARG A 55 -20.76 -13.39 2.70
C ARG A 55 -21.12 -14.09 4.02
N SER A 56 -20.61 -13.61 5.15
CA SER A 56 -20.97 -14.12 6.48
C SER A 56 -22.42 -13.78 6.88
N ILE A 57 -23.12 -12.99 6.08
CA ILE A 57 -24.49 -12.54 6.36
C ILE A 57 -25.45 -13.39 5.56
N ALA A 58 -26.15 -14.28 6.25
CA ALA A 58 -27.17 -15.15 5.65
C ALA A 58 -28.42 -14.35 5.27
N GLU A 59 -28.90 -13.49 6.19
CA GLU A 59 -30.02 -12.60 5.96
C GLU A 59 -29.62 -11.18 6.38
N PRO A 60 -29.57 -10.21 5.46
CA PRO A 60 -29.35 -8.81 5.81
C PRO A 60 -30.57 -8.32 6.58
N ARG A 61 -30.31 -7.49 7.60
CA ARG A 61 -31.33 -7.00 8.54
C ARG A 61 -32.55 -6.35 7.86
N TYR A 62 -32.38 -5.80 6.68
CA TYR A 62 -33.44 -5.10 5.92
C TYR A 62 -33.95 -5.89 4.72
N GLY A 63 -33.61 -7.18 4.64
CA GLY A 63 -33.93 -8.03 3.50
C GLY A 63 -33.06 -7.72 2.29
N TRP A 64 -32.97 -8.68 1.37
CA TRP A 64 -32.09 -8.58 0.21
C TRP A 64 -32.58 -7.56 -0.83
N GLY A 65 -33.88 -7.22 -0.85
CA GLY A 65 -34.42 -6.21 -1.78
C GLY A 65 -34.26 -6.52 -3.28
N GLY A 66 -33.82 -7.73 -3.63
CA GLY A 66 -33.43 -8.14 -4.99
C GLY A 66 -31.92 -8.35 -5.18
N GLU A 67 -31.11 -7.87 -4.24
CA GLU A 67 -29.65 -7.96 -4.28
C GLU A 67 -29.14 -9.30 -3.72
N THR A 68 -27.90 -9.64 -4.02
CA THR A 68 -27.22 -10.83 -3.49
C THR A 68 -25.86 -10.45 -2.92
N HIS A 69 -25.17 -11.40 -2.31
CA HIS A 69 -23.77 -11.21 -1.90
C HIS A 69 -22.79 -10.98 -3.09
N HIS A 70 -23.28 -11.12 -4.33
CA HIS A 70 -22.56 -10.79 -5.56
C HIS A 70 -22.86 -9.38 -6.07
N SER A 71 -23.83 -8.69 -5.48
CA SER A 71 -24.16 -7.32 -5.87
C SER A 71 -23.08 -6.39 -5.37
N VAL A 72 -22.53 -5.60 -6.28
CA VAL A 72 -21.46 -4.62 -6.02
C VAL A 72 -22.00 -3.25 -6.32
N GLY A 73 -21.83 -2.34 -5.37
CA GLY A 73 -22.29 -0.96 -5.47
C GLY A 73 -21.19 0.03 -5.17
N LYS A 74 -21.29 1.23 -5.72
CA LYS A 74 -20.37 2.33 -5.42
C LYS A 74 -20.96 3.21 -4.32
N ILE A 75 -20.18 3.48 -3.27
CA ILE A 75 -20.60 4.40 -2.21
C ILE A 75 -20.74 5.79 -2.81
N ILE A 76 -21.97 6.32 -2.83
CA ILE A 76 -22.27 7.67 -3.30
C ILE A 76 -22.39 8.66 -2.14
N ASP A 77 -22.68 8.17 -0.93
CA ASP A 77 -22.78 8.99 0.27
C ASP A 77 -22.43 8.16 1.53
N ILE A 78 -21.95 8.85 2.57
CA ILE A 78 -21.67 8.27 3.89
C ILE A 78 -22.35 9.15 4.94
N GLU A 79 -23.42 8.65 5.54
CA GLU A 79 -24.19 9.40 6.52
C GLU A 79 -23.46 9.49 7.88
N SER A 80 -23.94 10.38 8.74
CA SER A 80 -23.33 10.73 10.03
C SER A 80 -23.25 9.60 11.07
N ASP A 81 -23.84 8.44 10.79
CA ASP A 81 -23.94 7.25 11.65
C ASP A 81 -23.26 6.00 11.04
N ALA A 82 -22.29 6.20 10.14
CA ALA A 82 -21.60 5.14 9.35
C ALA A 82 -22.48 4.38 8.37
N ILE A 83 -23.68 4.87 8.06
CA ILE A 83 -24.49 4.26 7.01
C ILE A 83 -23.83 4.56 5.65
N LEU A 84 -23.50 3.48 4.95
CA LEU A 84 -23.01 3.54 3.57
C LEU A 84 -24.19 3.51 2.62
N CYS A 85 -24.25 4.49 1.73
CA CYS A 85 -25.26 4.59 0.68
C CYS A 85 -24.64 4.19 -0.66
N PRO A 86 -24.75 2.92 -1.09
CA PRO A 86 -24.33 2.52 -2.42
C PRO A 86 -25.42 2.80 -3.47
N ASP A 87 -25.01 3.14 -4.69
CA ASP A 87 -25.87 3.45 -5.84
C ASP A 87 -26.84 2.33 -6.26
N ILE A 88 -26.52 1.07 -5.96
CA ILE A 88 -27.37 -0.09 -6.26
C ILE A 88 -28.58 -0.23 -5.33
N CYS A 89 -28.63 0.45 -4.18
CA CYS A 89 -29.72 0.32 -3.22
C CYS A 89 -30.87 1.30 -3.51
N ARG A 90 -31.83 0.90 -4.38
CA ARG A 90 -33.10 1.65 -4.57
C ARG A 90 -34.09 1.57 -3.40
N ALA A 91 -33.80 0.76 -2.39
CA ALA A 91 -34.56 0.68 -1.14
C ALA A 91 -33.63 0.94 0.06
N ASN A 92 -33.72 2.14 0.62
CA ASN A 92 -33.24 2.58 1.94
C ASN A 92 -31.93 1.93 2.46
N PRO A 93 -30.76 2.57 2.26
CA PRO A 93 -29.47 1.99 2.63
C PRO A 93 -29.29 2.08 4.15
N ARG A 94 -29.26 0.95 4.86
CA ARG A 94 -28.93 0.94 6.30
C ARG A 94 -28.15 -0.32 6.64
N SER A 95 -26.83 -0.34 6.49
CA SER A 95 -26.07 -1.51 6.98
C SER A 95 -24.59 -1.27 7.21
N SER A 96 -24.10 -1.84 8.32
CA SER A 96 -22.69 -2.00 8.72
C SER A 96 -22.04 -3.27 8.11
N SER A 97 -22.63 -3.83 7.07
CA SER A 97 -22.37 -5.17 6.54
C SER A 97 -21.51 -5.23 5.28
N TYR A 98 -21.06 -4.09 4.78
CA TYR A 98 -20.37 -3.99 3.50
C TYR A 98 -18.85 -4.23 3.64
N VAL A 99 -18.21 -4.68 2.57
CA VAL A 99 -16.75 -4.78 2.44
C VAL A 99 -16.29 -3.92 1.29
N CYS A 100 -15.21 -3.17 1.49
CA CYS A 100 -14.60 -2.32 0.47
C CYS A 100 -13.74 -3.16 -0.49
N LEU A 101 -13.89 -2.91 -1.79
CA LEU A 101 -13.27 -3.69 -2.87
C LEU A 101 -12.37 -2.76 -3.71
N CYS A 102 -11.21 -2.38 -3.17
CA CYS A 102 -10.26 -1.47 -3.82
C CYS A 102 -9.34 -2.20 -4.82
N LEU A 103 -9.89 -2.82 -5.86
CA LEU A 103 -9.13 -3.52 -6.91
C LEU A 103 -8.91 -2.64 -8.14
N GLN A 104 -7.75 -2.80 -8.79
CA GLN A 104 -7.35 -2.12 -10.02
C GLN A 104 -6.83 -3.13 -11.06
N VAL A 105 -6.87 -2.76 -12.35
CA VAL A 105 -6.26 -3.58 -13.41
C VAL A 105 -4.76 -3.67 -13.16
N GLY A 106 -4.21 -4.87 -13.25
CA GLY A 106 -2.84 -5.19 -12.88
C GLY A 106 -2.65 -5.68 -11.44
N ASP A 107 -3.68 -5.57 -10.59
CA ASP A 107 -3.61 -6.16 -9.24
C ASP A 107 -3.52 -7.70 -9.33
N TRP A 108 -2.77 -8.27 -8.39
CA TRP A 108 -2.67 -9.71 -8.23
C TRP A 108 -3.77 -10.16 -7.28
N VAL A 109 -4.50 -11.21 -7.65
CA VAL A 109 -5.67 -11.67 -6.91
C VAL A 109 -5.70 -13.18 -6.79
N ARG A 110 -6.36 -13.65 -5.73
CA ARG A 110 -6.73 -15.06 -5.53
C ARG A 110 -8.15 -15.14 -4.97
N VAL A 111 -8.80 -16.29 -5.17
CA VAL A 111 -10.14 -16.51 -4.60
C VAL A 111 -10.04 -16.61 -3.08
N LYS A 112 -10.90 -15.87 -2.36
CA LYS A 112 -10.92 -15.84 -0.89
C LYS A 112 -11.11 -17.25 -0.34
N ALA A 113 -10.39 -17.58 0.74
CA ALA A 113 -10.52 -18.87 1.40
C ALA A 113 -11.95 -19.15 1.90
N THR A 114 -12.68 -18.09 2.27
CA THR A 114 -14.07 -18.12 2.77
C THR A 114 -15.11 -18.36 1.69
N VAL A 115 -14.75 -18.33 0.40
CA VAL A 115 -15.68 -18.58 -0.71
C VAL A 115 -15.81 -20.10 -0.92
N PRO A 116 -17.01 -20.69 -0.73
CA PRO A 116 -17.24 -22.09 -1.04
C PRO A 116 -17.48 -22.31 -2.54
N SER A 117 -18.18 -21.36 -3.20
CA SER A 117 -18.45 -21.36 -4.64
C SER A 117 -18.45 -19.91 -5.17
N PRO A 118 -17.56 -19.55 -6.11
CA PRO A 118 -17.58 -18.26 -6.80
C PRO A 118 -18.86 -18.06 -7.63
N LYS A 119 -19.19 -16.81 -7.97
CA LYS A 119 -20.36 -16.43 -8.80
C LYS A 119 -20.47 -17.25 -10.09
N TYR A 120 -19.33 -17.43 -10.75
CA TYR A 120 -19.19 -18.12 -12.03
C TYR A 120 -18.64 -19.56 -11.89
N GLY A 121 -18.54 -20.07 -10.66
CA GLY A 121 -17.94 -21.37 -10.37
C GLY A 121 -16.40 -21.38 -10.35
N TRP A 122 -15.82 -22.52 -9.98
CA TRP A 122 -14.36 -22.68 -9.85
C TRP A 122 -13.65 -23.00 -11.18
N GLU A 123 -14.35 -23.65 -12.11
CA GLU A 123 -13.75 -24.23 -13.32
C GLU A 123 -12.48 -25.06 -12.97
N ASP A 124 -11.30 -24.66 -13.43
CA ASP A 124 -9.98 -25.28 -13.19
C ASP A 124 -9.10 -24.49 -12.17
N VAL A 125 -9.67 -23.42 -11.59
CA VAL A 125 -9.03 -22.53 -10.61
C VAL A 125 -9.17 -23.11 -9.19
N THR A 126 -8.11 -22.99 -8.40
CA THR A 126 -8.09 -23.39 -6.97
C THR A 126 -7.90 -22.19 -6.06
N ARG A 127 -8.12 -22.35 -4.76
CA ARG A 127 -7.82 -21.32 -3.74
C ARG A 127 -6.36 -20.86 -3.71
N SER A 128 -5.44 -21.74 -4.14
CA SER A 128 -4.01 -21.43 -4.27
C SER A 128 -3.66 -20.74 -5.59
N SER A 129 -4.58 -20.67 -6.55
CA SER A 129 -4.32 -20.05 -7.85
C SER A 129 -4.28 -18.54 -7.70
N ILE A 130 -3.18 -17.94 -8.15
CA ILE A 130 -2.98 -16.50 -8.18
C ILE A 130 -2.99 -16.07 -9.64
N GLY A 131 -3.76 -15.02 -9.94
CA GLY A 131 -3.89 -14.43 -11.27
C GLY A 131 -3.82 -12.91 -11.24
N VAL A 132 -3.76 -12.29 -12.41
CA VAL A 132 -3.65 -10.84 -12.58
C VAL A 132 -4.96 -10.28 -13.12
N VAL A 133 -5.48 -9.22 -12.50
CA VAL A 133 -6.70 -8.54 -12.94
C VAL A 133 -6.44 -7.90 -14.30
N HIS A 134 -7.18 -8.32 -15.33
CA HIS A 134 -7.02 -7.85 -16.70
C HIS A 134 -8.14 -6.88 -17.11
N SER A 135 -9.34 -7.03 -16.55
CA SER A 135 -10.45 -6.11 -16.76
C SER A 135 -11.29 -5.98 -15.50
N LEU A 136 -11.82 -4.78 -15.27
CA LEU A 136 -12.77 -4.48 -14.20
C LEU A 136 -13.97 -3.80 -14.85
N GLU A 137 -15.16 -4.37 -14.62
CA GLU A 137 -16.42 -3.84 -15.09
C GLU A 137 -17.11 -3.02 -13.98
N GLU A 138 -18.01 -2.11 -14.36
CA GLU A 138 -18.67 -1.20 -13.40
C GLU A 138 -19.64 -1.94 -12.47
N ASP A 139 -20.15 -3.10 -12.89
CA ASP A 139 -21.05 -3.96 -12.13
C ASP A 139 -20.33 -4.87 -11.11
N GLY A 140 -19.00 -4.75 -11.01
CA GLY A 140 -18.17 -5.52 -10.11
C GLY A 140 -17.78 -6.91 -10.63
N ASP A 141 -18.05 -7.22 -11.89
CA ASP A 141 -17.43 -8.36 -12.54
C ASP A 141 -16.02 -8.01 -13.04
N MET A 142 -15.15 -9.01 -13.05
CA MET A 142 -13.76 -8.85 -13.47
C MET A 142 -13.30 -10.05 -14.29
N GLY A 143 -12.35 -9.78 -15.19
CA GLY A 143 -11.60 -10.81 -15.90
C GLY A 143 -10.20 -10.95 -15.28
N VAL A 144 -9.88 -12.14 -14.77
CA VAL A 144 -8.56 -12.47 -14.21
C VAL A 144 -7.80 -13.35 -15.19
N ALA A 145 -6.58 -12.96 -15.54
CA ALA A 145 -5.67 -13.77 -16.33
C ALA A 145 -4.92 -14.76 -15.42
N PHE A 146 -4.92 -16.04 -15.81
CA PHE A 146 -4.14 -17.08 -15.17
C PHE A 146 -3.15 -17.67 -16.18
N CYS A 147 -1.90 -17.82 -15.78
CA CYS A 147 -0.81 -18.39 -16.59
C CYS A 147 -1.08 -19.78 -17.21
N PHE A 148 -2.02 -20.55 -16.68
CA PHE A 148 -2.39 -21.88 -17.18
C PHE A 148 -3.64 -21.86 -18.08
N ARG A 149 -4.17 -20.67 -18.42
CA ARG A 149 -5.38 -20.50 -19.23
C ARG A 149 -5.20 -19.50 -20.36
N SER A 150 -5.85 -19.77 -21.50
CA SER A 150 -5.89 -18.84 -22.63
C SER A 150 -7.08 -17.87 -22.62
N LYS A 151 -8.10 -18.14 -21.78
CA LYS A 151 -9.28 -17.29 -21.59
C LYS A 151 -9.27 -16.71 -20.19
N LEU A 152 -9.69 -15.45 -20.07
CA LEU A 152 -9.89 -14.79 -18.78
C LEU A 152 -10.88 -15.60 -17.93
N PHE A 153 -10.55 -15.76 -16.66
CA PHE A 153 -11.46 -16.28 -15.66
C PHE A 153 -12.37 -15.15 -15.21
N LEU A 154 -13.67 -15.32 -15.44
CA LEU A 154 -14.67 -14.36 -15.01
C LEU A 154 -14.99 -14.61 -13.54
N CYS A 155 -14.82 -13.60 -12.70
CA CYS A 155 -15.19 -13.67 -11.29
C CYS A 155 -15.73 -12.32 -10.82
N SER A 156 -16.43 -12.32 -9.68
CA SER A 156 -16.85 -11.07 -9.05
C SER A 156 -15.71 -10.52 -8.17
N VAL A 157 -15.57 -9.20 -8.08
CA VAL A 157 -14.70 -8.55 -7.07
C VAL A 157 -15.00 -9.03 -5.64
N ALA A 158 -16.24 -9.45 -5.37
CA ALA A 158 -16.64 -10.00 -4.08
C ALA A 158 -15.96 -11.34 -3.73
N ASP A 159 -15.54 -12.11 -4.74
CA ASP A 159 -14.98 -13.46 -4.59
C ASP A 159 -13.48 -13.49 -4.33
N VAL A 160 -12.79 -12.39 -4.60
CA VAL A 160 -11.32 -12.38 -4.66
C VAL A 160 -10.72 -11.40 -3.66
N GLU A 161 -9.51 -11.72 -3.19
CA GLU A 161 -8.68 -10.87 -2.34
C GLU A 161 -7.37 -10.55 -3.04
N LYS A 162 -6.76 -9.40 -2.69
CA LYS A 162 -5.43 -9.05 -3.20
C LYS A 162 -4.39 -10.05 -2.71
N ALA A 163 -3.59 -10.55 -3.64
CA ALA A 163 -2.36 -11.27 -3.37
C ALA A 163 -1.18 -10.30 -3.50
N GLN A 164 -0.11 -10.55 -2.75
CA GLN A 164 1.13 -9.81 -2.93
C GLN A 164 1.69 -10.07 -4.34
N PRO A 165 2.07 -9.04 -5.14
CA PRO A 165 2.73 -9.22 -6.42
C PRO A 165 4.12 -9.83 -6.29
N PHE A 166 4.59 -10.53 -7.33
CA PHE A 166 6.00 -10.92 -7.45
C PHE A 166 6.78 -9.83 -8.20
N GLU A 167 8.08 -9.73 -7.91
CA GLU A 167 8.98 -8.76 -8.54
C GLU A 167 10.09 -9.45 -9.34
N VAL A 168 10.51 -8.79 -10.43
CA VAL A 168 11.65 -9.28 -11.23
C VAL A 168 12.92 -9.22 -10.38
N GLY A 169 13.67 -10.33 -10.36
CA GLY A 169 14.86 -10.50 -9.53
C GLY A 169 14.62 -11.32 -8.27
N GLU A 170 13.36 -11.49 -7.82
CA GLU A 170 13.06 -12.33 -6.66
C GLU A 170 13.48 -13.79 -6.89
N LYS A 171 14.01 -14.43 -5.85
CA LYS A 171 14.31 -15.87 -5.89
C LYS A 171 13.07 -16.64 -5.49
N VAL A 172 12.75 -17.67 -6.25
CA VAL A 172 11.59 -18.54 -6.02
C VAL A 172 11.98 -20.00 -6.18
N HIS A 173 11.21 -20.86 -5.53
CA HIS A 173 11.14 -22.29 -5.82
C HIS A 173 9.69 -22.75 -5.80
N VAL A 174 9.43 -23.97 -6.24
CA VAL A 174 8.09 -24.55 -6.13
C VAL A 174 7.87 -25.07 -4.71
N LEU A 175 6.70 -24.77 -4.14
CA LEU A 175 6.24 -25.23 -2.84
C LEU A 175 6.47 -26.75 -2.68
N PRO A 176 7.10 -27.22 -1.58
CA PRO A 176 7.39 -28.64 -1.38
C PRO A 176 6.15 -29.55 -1.33
N SER A 177 4.97 -28.97 -1.05
CA SER A 177 3.68 -29.67 -1.04
C SER A 177 3.12 -29.92 -2.44
N ILE A 178 3.67 -29.31 -3.49
CA ILE A 178 3.22 -29.45 -4.88
C ILE A 178 3.89 -30.68 -5.49
N THR A 179 3.08 -31.69 -5.81
CA THR A 179 3.53 -32.89 -6.52
C THR A 179 3.69 -32.65 -8.02
N GLU A 180 2.76 -31.88 -8.61
CA GLU A 180 2.75 -31.53 -10.05
C GLU A 180 2.42 -30.04 -10.23
N PRO A 181 3.40 -29.21 -10.64
CA PRO A 181 3.20 -27.79 -10.93
C PRO A 181 2.32 -27.60 -12.16
N ARG A 182 1.50 -26.54 -12.16
CA ARG A 182 0.54 -26.24 -13.23
C ARG A 182 1.20 -25.97 -14.59
N LEU A 183 2.42 -25.42 -14.58
CA LEU A 183 3.22 -25.20 -15.80
C LEU A 183 4.29 -26.29 -16.03
N GLY A 184 4.27 -27.34 -15.22
CA GLY A 184 5.17 -28.48 -15.30
C GLY A 184 6.58 -28.24 -14.74
N TRP A 185 7.22 -29.34 -14.34
CA TRP A 185 8.58 -29.34 -13.80
C TRP A 185 9.65 -28.95 -14.82
N SER A 186 9.45 -29.25 -16.11
CA SER A 186 10.44 -28.96 -17.16
C SER A 186 11.87 -29.47 -16.86
N ASN A 187 12.01 -30.62 -16.19
CA ASN A 187 13.25 -31.21 -15.65
C ASN A 187 13.81 -30.57 -14.36
N GLU A 188 13.03 -29.75 -13.67
CA GLU A 188 13.35 -29.20 -12.35
C GLU A 188 12.68 -29.99 -11.22
N THR A 189 13.02 -29.65 -9.97
CA THR A 189 12.49 -30.28 -8.77
C THR A 189 12.00 -29.23 -7.78
N ALA A 190 11.30 -29.63 -6.71
CA ALA A 190 10.87 -28.72 -5.64
C ALA A 190 12.04 -28.04 -4.91
N ALA A 191 13.25 -28.62 -5.01
CA ALA A 191 14.50 -28.05 -4.48
C ALA A 191 15.20 -27.08 -5.46
N THR A 192 14.74 -26.99 -6.71
CA THR A 192 15.31 -26.07 -7.70
C THR A 192 14.95 -24.64 -7.32
N ILE A 193 15.97 -23.79 -7.21
CA ILE A 193 15.83 -22.36 -6.99
C ILE A 193 16.23 -21.61 -8.25
N GLY A 194 15.47 -20.59 -8.59
CA GLY A 194 15.88 -19.64 -9.62
C GLY A 194 15.37 -18.23 -9.36
N ALA A 195 15.92 -17.28 -10.10
CA ALA A 195 15.53 -15.87 -10.01
C ALA A 195 14.52 -15.53 -11.10
N ILE A 196 13.46 -14.80 -10.76
CA ILE A 196 12.46 -14.33 -11.73
C ILE A 196 13.14 -13.37 -12.71
N SER A 197 13.24 -13.76 -13.97
CA SER A 197 13.87 -12.93 -15.01
C SER A 197 12.87 -12.01 -15.70
N ARG A 198 11.61 -12.44 -15.81
CA ARG A 198 10.50 -11.66 -16.35
C ARG A 198 9.18 -12.22 -15.84
N ILE A 199 8.17 -11.37 -15.80
CA ILE A 199 6.80 -11.75 -15.45
C ILE A 199 5.92 -11.40 -16.66
N ASP A 200 5.17 -12.38 -17.17
CA ASP A 200 4.28 -12.17 -18.32
C ASP A 200 2.94 -11.54 -17.86
N MET A 201 2.15 -11.01 -18.80
CA MET A 201 0.89 -10.31 -18.50
C MET A 201 -0.17 -11.18 -17.81
N ASP A 202 -0.07 -12.50 -17.94
CA ASP A 202 -0.94 -13.49 -17.27
C ASP A 202 -0.41 -13.92 -15.89
N GLY A 203 0.65 -13.27 -15.42
CA GLY A 203 1.33 -13.56 -14.16
C GLY A 203 2.38 -14.67 -14.27
N THR A 204 2.66 -15.26 -15.44
CA THR A 204 3.67 -16.33 -15.56
C THR A 204 5.04 -15.86 -15.09
N LEU A 205 5.62 -16.57 -14.12
CA LEU A 205 6.97 -16.31 -13.64
C LEU A 205 7.96 -17.05 -14.55
N ASN A 206 8.76 -16.32 -15.31
CA ASN A 206 9.84 -16.90 -16.11
C ASN A 206 11.14 -16.85 -15.31
N VAL A 207 11.50 -17.99 -14.73
CA VAL A 207 12.56 -18.16 -13.75
C VAL A 207 13.85 -18.62 -14.43
N LYS A 208 14.94 -17.91 -14.16
CA LYS A 208 16.30 -18.29 -14.57
C LYS A 208 16.90 -19.20 -13.49
N VAL A 209 17.21 -20.43 -13.88
CA VAL A 209 17.85 -21.45 -13.02
C VAL A 209 19.32 -21.58 -13.42
N SER A 210 20.21 -21.64 -12.44
CA SER A 210 21.65 -21.81 -12.66
C SER A 210 21.94 -23.13 -13.39
N GLY A 211 22.78 -23.09 -14.43
CA GLY A 211 23.09 -24.27 -15.25
C GLY A 211 22.07 -24.60 -16.33
N ARG A 212 20.97 -23.84 -16.44
CA ARG A 212 19.95 -23.99 -17.47
C ARG A 212 20.05 -22.89 -18.54
N ASN A 213 19.94 -23.27 -19.81
CA ASN A 213 19.96 -22.33 -20.94
C ASN A 213 18.59 -21.72 -21.27
N SER A 214 17.50 -22.33 -20.83
CA SER A 214 16.12 -21.85 -21.05
C SER A 214 15.48 -21.40 -19.73
N LEU A 215 14.51 -20.48 -19.82
CA LEU A 215 13.74 -20.05 -18.65
C LEU A 215 12.73 -21.13 -18.25
N TRP A 216 12.62 -21.40 -16.95
CA TRP A 216 11.60 -22.27 -16.39
C TRP A 216 10.34 -21.45 -16.10
N LYS A 217 9.18 -21.91 -16.58
CA LYS A 217 7.91 -21.23 -16.33
C LYS A 217 7.28 -21.80 -15.06
N VAL A 218 6.95 -20.92 -14.13
CA VAL A 218 6.34 -21.29 -12.85
C VAL A 218 5.04 -20.51 -12.67
N ALA A 219 3.98 -21.20 -12.27
CA ALA A 219 2.72 -20.55 -11.92
C ALA A 219 2.90 -19.85 -10.56
N PRO A 220 2.46 -18.60 -10.40
CA PRO A 220 2.59 -17.90 -9.12
C PRO A 220 1.97 -18.61 -7.92
N GLY A 221 0.89 -19.36 -8.15
CA GLY A 221 0.23 -20.15 -7.09
C GLY A 221 1.03 -21.36 -6.61
N ASP A 222 2.02 -21.81 -7.39
CA ASP A 222 2.91 -22.92 -7.05
C ASP A 222 4.26 -22.43 -6.49
N ALA A 223 4.54 -21.13 -6.62
CA ALA A 223 5.82 -20.53 -6.25
C ALA A 223 5.82 -20.04 -4.79
N GLU A 224 6.88 -20.37 -4.06
CA GLU A 224 7.20 -19.77 -2.78
C GLU A 224 8.31 -18.72 -2.97
N ARG A 225 8.07 -17.51 -2.46
CA ARG A 225 9.10 -16.46 -2.41
C ARG A 225 10.17 -16.86 -1.42
N LEU A 226 11.39 -16.96 -1.89
CA LEU A 226 12.54 -17.03 -1.02
C LEU A 226 12.99 -15.61 -0.75
N SER A 227 12.96 -15.21 0.52
CA SER A 227 13.71 -14.06 0.97
C SER A 227 15.15 -14.25 0.50
N ALA A 228 15.63 -13.37 -0.39
CA ALA A 228 16.98 -13.44 -0.90
C ALA A 228 17.92 -13.15 0.27
N PHE A 229 18.43 -14.19 0.93
CA PHE A 229 19.44 -14.06 1.98
C PHE A 229 20.74 -13.54 1.36
N GLU A 230 21.37 -12.60 2.05
CA GLU A 230 22.68 -12.03 1.75
C GLU A 230 23.68 -12.43 2.85
N VAL A 231 24.97 -12.45 2.50
CA VAL A 231 26.01 -12.66 3.51
C VAL A 231 25.98 -11.49 4.49
N GLY A 232 25.90 -11.81 5.78
CA GLY A 232 25.73 -10.83 6.86
C GLY A 232 24.29 -10.68 7.34
N ASP A 233 23.30 -11.31 6.70
CA ASP A 233 21.92 -11.31 7.20
C ASP A 233 21.80 -12.04 8.54
N TRP A 234 20.97 -11.50 9.43
CA TRP A 234 20.68 -12.08 10.73
C TRP A 234 19.44 -12.94 10.63
N VAL A 235 19.48 -14.15 11.17
CA VAL A 235 18.45 -15.17 10.95
C VAL A 235 18.09 -15.93 12.22
N ARG A 236 16.85 -16.40 12.27
CA ARG A 236 16.29 -17.26 13.34
C ARG A 236 15.62 -18.47 12.70
N LEU A 237 15.60 -19.61 13.39
CA LEU A 237 14.81 -20.77 12.96
C LEU A 237 13.30 -20.44 12.96
N LYS A 238 12.62 -20.82 11.88
CA LYS A 238 11.16 -20.79 11.79
C LYS A 238 10.53 -21.70 12.85
N PRO A 239 9.49 -21.27 13.57
CA PRO A 239 8.72 -22.16 14.44
C PRO A 239 7.90 -23.15 13.59
N SER A 240 8.41 -24.35 13.31
CA SER A 240 7.66 -25.36 12.57
C SER A 240 6.68 -26.12 13.47
N VAL A 241 5.41 -26.16 13.08
CA VAL A 241 4.39 -27.05 13.64
C VAL A 241 4.43 -28.36 12.85
N GLY A 242 5.20 -29.33 13.34
CA GLY A 242 5.04 -30.74 12.93
C GLY A 242 6.09 -31.35 11.99
N SER A 243 7.01 -30.59 11.40
CA SER A 243 8.16 -31.14 10.67
C SER A 243 9.44 -31.00 11.49
N ARG A 244 10.17 -32.11 11.67
CA ARG A 244 11.51 -32.11 12.29
C ARG A 244 12.43 -31.20 11.47
N PRO A 245 13.21 -30.31 12.10
CA PRO A 245 14.22 -29.53 11.39
C PRO A 245 15.12 -30.45 10.59
N THR A 246 15.38 -30.07 9.35
CA THR A 246 16.06 -30.93 8.37
C THR A 246 17.51 -31.25 8.77
N TYR A 247 18.13 -30.39 9.60
CA TYR A 247 19.47 -30.58 10.18
C TYR A 247 19.61 -29.91 11.56
N ASP A 248 20.58 -30.41 12.35
CA ASP A 248 21.34 -29.94 13.55
C ASP A 248 20.91 -28.74 14.45
N TRP A 249 19.76 -28.09 14.23
CA TRP A 249 19.21 -27.05 15.11
C TRP A 249 18.69 -27.61 16.44
N ASN A 250 18.54 -28.93 16.55
CA ASN A 250 18.08 -29.60 17.78
C ASN A 250 18.99 -29.34 19.00
N SER A 251 20.24 -28.92 18.78
CA SER A 251 21.20 -28.57 19.84
C SER A 251 21.16 -27.08 20.24
N VAL A 252 20.36 -26.26 19.53
CA VAL A 252 20.35 -24.80 19.62
C VAL A 252 18.98 -24.36 20.14
N GLY A 253 18.95 -23.63 21.26
CA GLY A 253 17.70 -23.17 21.87
C GLY A 253 16.80 -22.40 20.89
N LYS A 254 15.47 -22.54 21.01
CA LYS A 254 14.44 -22.03 20.08
C LYS A 254 14.52 -20.53 19.74
N ILE A 255 15.23 -19.73 20.53
CA ILE A 255 15.28 -18.26 20.43
C ILE A 255 16.59 -17.77 19.77
N SER A 256 17.54 -18.66 19.48
CA SER A 256 18.89 -18.27 19.05
C SER A 256 18.93 -17.58 17.69
N ILE A 257 19.81 -16.58 17.56
CA ILE A 257 19.99 -15.77 16.34
C ILE A 257 21.38 -16.04 15.75
N ALA A 258 21.44 -16.33 14.46
CA ALA A 258 22.67 -16.60 13.72
C ALA A 258 22.86 -15.57 12.59
N VAL A 259 24.06 -15.55 12.01
CA VAL A 259 24.43 -14.69 10.88
C VAL A 259 24.76 -15.56 9.67
N VAL A 260 24.27 -15.18 8.49
CA VAL A 260 24.59 -15.84 7.22
C VAL A 260 26.05 -15.57 6.87
N HIS A 261 26.87 -16.62 6.89
CA HIS A 261 28.29 -16.55 6.59
C HIS A 261 28.58 -16.74 5.09
N SER A 262 27.93 -17.71 4.46
CA SER A 262 28.05 -17.96 3.02
C SER A 262 26.75 -18.51 2.42
N ILE A 263 26.55 -18.27 1.13
CA ILE A 263 25.37 -18.69 0.38
C ILE A 263 25.80 -19.69 -0.69
N GLN A 264 25.10 -20.81 -0.78
CA GLN A 264 25.32 -21.81 -1.82
C GLN A 264 24.24 -21.71 -2.90
N ASP A 265 24.57 -22.15 -4.12
CA ASP A 265 23.69 -22.03 -5.29
C ASP A 265 22.39 -22.85 -5.15
N SER A 266 22.37 -23.85 -4.26
CA SER A 266 21.25 -24.78 -4.03
C SER A 266 20.27 -24.32 -2.94
N GLY A 267 20.34 -23.07 -2.47
CA GLY A 267 19.44 -22.56 -1.40
C GLY A 267 19.87 -22.87 0.02
N TYR A 268 20.97 -23.60 0.16
CA TYR A 268 21.61 -23.82 1.43
C TYR A 268 22.49 -22.63 1.83
N LEU A 269 22.44 -22.33 3.12
CA LEU A 269 23.14 -21.22 3.75
C LEU A 269 24.03 -21.77 4.85
N GLU A 270 25.28 -21.33 4.86
CA GLU A 270 26.19 -21.59 5.96
C GLU A 270 26.02 -20.48 7.01
N LEU A 271 25.65 -20.86 8.23
CA LEU A 271 25.40 -19.95 9.33
C LEU A 271 26.54 -19.98 10.35
N ALA A 272 26.78 -18.84 10.98
CA ALA A 272 27.64 -18.67 12.14
C ALA A 272 26.81 -18.11 13.31
N GLY A 273 27.04 -18.60 14.52
CA GLY A 273 26.33 -18.13 15.71
C GLY A 273 27.21 -18.22 16.94
N CYS A 274 27.24 -17.16 17.74
CA CYS A 274 28.09 -17.07 18.93
C CYS A 274 27.80 -18.14 19.99
N PHE A 275 26.62 -18.76 19.95
CA PHE A 275 26.22 -19.86 20.85
C PHE A 275 26.79 -21.23 20.46
N ARG A 276 27.43 -21.37 19.29
CA ARG A 276 27.98 -22.65 18.79
C ARG A 276 29.37 -22.44 18.18
N LYS A 277 30.29 -23.36 18.46
CA LYS A 277 31.59 -23.37 17.78
C LYS A 277 31.44 -23.95 16.37
N GLY A 278 31.96 -23.22 15.40
CA GLY A 278 31.97 -23.60 13.99
C GLY A 278 30.70 -23.16 13.25
N LYS A 279 30.72 -23.40 11.94
CA LYS A 279 29.62 -23.05 11.04
C LYS A 279 28.77 -24.29 10.78
N TRP A 280 27.51 -24.10 10.45
CA TRP A 280 26.61 -25.20 10.09
C TRP A 280 25.75 -24.82 8.89
N LEU A 281 25.27 -25.84 8.18
CA LEU A 281 24.45 -25.67 7.00
C LEU A 281 22.96 -25.71 7.36
N THR A 282 22.17 -24.82 6.78
CA THR A 282 20.70 -24.84 6.87
C THR A 282 20.08 -24.52 5.51
N HIS A 283 18.86 -24.98 5.27
CA HIS A 283 18.11 -24.55 4.09
C HIS A 283 17.42 -23.21 4.37
N ASN A 284 17.30 -22.36 3.35
CA ASN A 284 16.65 -21.04 3.46
C ASN A 284 15.16 -21.12 3.88
N THR A 285 14.48 -22.23 3.61
CA THR A 285 13.08 -22.45 4.01
C THR A 285 12.91 -22.59 5.50
N ASP A 286 13.95 -22.99 6.24
CA ASP A 286 13.86 -23.32 7.66
C ASP A 286 14.09 -22.09 8.56
N ILE A 287 14.43 -20.94 7.98
CA ILE A 287 14.85 -19.74 8.71
C ILE A 287 14.12 -18.47 8.26
N ASP A 288 13.95 -17.54 9.19
CA ASP A 288 13.45 -16.19 8.95
C ASP A 288 14.55 -15.16 9.15
N LYS A 289 14.54 -14.09 8.34
CA LYS A 289 15.38 -12.91 8.60
C LYS A 289 14.89 -12.19 9.84
N VAL A 290 15.82 -11.69 10.65
CA VAL A 290 15.53 -10.83 11.81
C VAL A 290 16.29 -9.51 11.69
N GLN A 291 15.82 -8.48 12.41
CA GLN A 291 16.49 -7.19 12.43
C GLN A 291 17.94 -7.34 12.93
N PRO A 292 18.94 -6.85 12.17
CA PRO A 292 20.33 -6.92 12.59
C PRO A 292 20.61 -5.93 13.73
N PHE A 293 21.42 -6.36 14.70
CA PHE A 293 21.97 -5.45 15.70
C PHE A 293 23.13 -4.65 15.08
N LYS A 294 23.14 -3.34 15.31
CA LYS A 294 24.17 -2.44 14.79
C LYS A 294 24.79 -1.66 15.94
N ILE A 295 26.05 -1.25 15.75
CA ILE A 295 26.72 -0.33 16.68
C ILE A 295 25.87 0.95 16.81
N GLY A 296 25.68 1.40 18.04
CA GLY A 296 24.84 2.56 18.38
C GLY A 296 23.37 2.21 18.68
N HIS A 297 22.90 0.98 18.42
CA HIS A 297 21.56 0.60 18.87
C HIS A 297 21.49 0.56 20.39
N HIS A 298 20.45 1.16 20.95
CA HIS A 298 20.09 0.97 22.35
C HIS A 298 19.36 -0.35 22.52
N VAL A 299 19.68 -1.04 23.60
CA VAL A 299 19.18 -2.38 23.89
C VAL A 299 18.85 -2.53 25.36
N ARG A 300 17.89 -3.40 25.63
CA ARG A 300 17.59 -3.91 26.98
C ARG A 300 17.46 -5.42 26.95
N PHE A 301 17.56 -6.05 28.10
CA PHE A 301 17.27 -7.48 28.21
C PHE A 301 15.80 -7.76 27.94
N ARG A 302 15.51 -8.87 27.25
CA ARG A 302 14.12 -9.27 27.02
C ARG A 302 13.42 -9.60 28.34
N ALA A 303 12.16 -9.18 28.44
CA ALA A 303 11.33 -9.52 29.59
C ALA A 303 11.18 -11.05 29.74
N GLY A 304 11.22 -11.54 30.98
CA GLY A 304 11.00 -12.95 31.31
C GLY A 304 12.21 -13.88 31.16
N ILE A 305 13.41 -13.35 30.88
CA ILE A 305 14.64 -14.15 30.92
C ILE A 305 15.02 -14.40 32.39
N SER A 306 15.20 -15.68 32.76
CA SER A 306 15.71 -16.06 34.08
C SER A 306 17.23 -15.84 34.20
N GLU A 307 17.98 -16.17 33.15
CA GLU A 307 19.42 -15.94 33.06
C GLU A 307 19.85 -15.82 31.58
N PRO A 308 20.60 -14.77 31.19
CA PRO A 308 21.20 -14.67 29.88
C PRO A 308 22.17 -15.82 29.63
N LYS A 309 22.30 -16.27 28.39
CA LYS A 309 23.16 -17.43 28.06
C LYS A 309 24.61 -17.27 28.52
N TRP A 310 25.07 -16.02 28.63
CA TRP A 310 26.46 -15.67 28.97
C TRP A 310 26.59 -15.06 30.37
N GLY A 311 25.52 -15.20 31.18
CA GLY A 311 25.41 -14.71 32.55
C GLY A 311 25.15 -13.20 32.63
N TRP A 312 24.66 -12.78 33.78
CA TRP A 312 24.34 -11.37 34.06
C TRP A 312 25.58 -10.46 34.09
N ARG A 313 26.72 -10.94 34.64
CA ARG A 313 27.99 -10.19 34.73
C ARG A 313 27.78 -8.75 35.22
N ASP A 314 27.18 -8.63 36.40
CA ASP A 314 26.84 -7.38 37.09
C ASP A 314 25.71 -6.54 36.44
N ALA A 315 25.18 -6.96 35.30
CA ALA A 315 23.93 -6.43 34.77
C ALA A 315 22.71 -6.97 35.53
N LYS A 316 21.61 -6.23 35.46
CA LYS A 316 20.30 -6.58 36.03
C LYS A 316 19.27 -6.77 34.91
N PRO A 317 18.13 -7.43 35.18
CA PRO A 317 17.07 -7.64 34.17
C PRO A 317 16.53 -6.37 33.52
N ASP A 318 16.55 -5.25 34.23
CA ASP A 318 16.12 -3.91 33.78
C ASP A 318 17.27 -3.07 33.19
N SER A 319 18.49 -3.62 33.12
CA SER A 319 19.64 -2.89 32.61
C SER A 319 19.51 -2.58 31.12
N ARG A 320 19.88 -1.34 30.78
CA ARG A 320 19.95 -0.82 29.42
C ARG A 320 21.39 -0.58 29.01
N GLY A 321 21.63 -0.58 27.71
CA GLY A 321 22.95 -0.26 27.19
C GLY A 321 22.95 0.04 25.71
N ILE A 322 24.14 0.32 25.18
CA ILE A 322 24.36 0.63 23.78
C ILE A 322 25.26 -0.45 23.17
N ILE A 323 24.91 -0.95 21.99
CA ILE A 323 25.76 -1.87 21.24
C ILE A 323 27.04 -1.13 20.84
N ALA A 324 28.17 -1.53 21.40
CA ALA A 324 29.50 -0.99 21.14
C ALA A 324 30.28 -1.82 20.11
N GLY A 325 29.88 -3.06 19.85
CA GLY A 325 30.51 -3.92 18.86
C GLY A 325 29.63 -5.09 18.46
N VAL A 326 29.76 -5.50 17.21
CA VAL A 326 29.07 -6.65 16.62
C VAL A 326 30.09 -7.49 15.89
N HIS A 327 30.19 -8.76 16.24
CA HIS A 327 31.15 -9.69 15.66
C HIS A 327 30.52 -10.51 14.52
N ALA A 328 31.36 -11.12 13.68
CA ALA A 328 30.91 -11.82 12.47
C ALA A 328 30.08 -13.09 12.75
N ASP A 329 30.17 -13.64 13.96
CA ASP A 329 29.35 -14.76 14.44
C ASP A 329 28.09 -14.30 15.18
N GLY A 330 27.80 -13.01 15.19
CA GLY A 330 26.65 -12.43 15.89
C GLY A 330 26.90 -12.14 17.38
N GLU A 331 28.09 -12.37 17.94
CA GLU A 331 28.42 -11.90 19.31
C GLU A 331 28.22 -10.38 19.36
N VAL A 332 27.44 -9.93 20.33
CA VAL A 332 27.27 -8.49 20.61
C VAL A 332 28.05 -8.09 21.85
N ARG A 333 28.64 -6.91 21.78
CA ARG A 333 29.28 -6.22 22.91
C ARG A 333 28.47 -4.99 23.26
N VAL A 334 27.96 -4.95 24.48
CA VAL A 334 27.07 -3.90 24.98
C VAL A 334 27.78 -3.11 26.06
N ALA A 335 27.82 -1.80 25.92
CA ALA A 335 28.15 -0.90 27.02
C ALA A 335 26.87 -0.74 27.87
N ILE A 336 26.77 -1.51 28.94
CA ILE A 336 25.63 -1.45 29.87
C ILE A 336 25.83 -0.27 30.81
N PHE A 337 24.82 0.57 30.96
CA PHE A 337 24.92 1.75 31.82
C PHE A 337 25.13 1.35 33.29
N GLY A 338 26.07 2.01 33.96
CA GLY A 338 26.43 1.71 35.35
C GLY A 338 27.26 0.44 35.56
N VAL A 339 27.55 -0.33 34.50
CA VAL A 339 28.39 -1.54 34.58
C VAL A 339 29.74 -1.28 33.90
N PRO A 340 30.89 -1.49 34.59
CA PRO A 340 32.19 -1.26 34.00
C PRO A 340 32.52 -2.30 32.91
N GLY A 341 32.99 -1.82 31.76
CA GLY A 341 33.42 -2.66 30.63
C GLY A 341 32.32 -2.94 29.60
N LEU A 342 32.57 -3.91 28.73
CA LEU A 342 31.61 -4.33 27.70
C LEU A 342 31.03 -5.69 28.05
N TRP A 343 29.73 -5.72 28.31
CA TRP A 343 28.98 -6.95 28.45
C TRP A 343 28.99 -7.70 27.12
N ARG A 344 29.23 -9.01 27.16
CA ARG A 344 29.24 -9.87 25.98
C ARG A 344 28.11 -10.88 26.10
N GLY A 345 27.36 -11.06 25.05
CA GLY A 345 26.34 -12.10 25.06
C GLY A 345 25.68 -12.35 23.72
N ASP A 346 24.65 -13.19 23.81
CA ASP A 346 23.85 -13.60 22.66
C ASP A 346 22.80 -12.52 22.37
N PRO A 347 22.69 -12.03 21.11
CA PRO A 347 21.66 -11.07 20.73
C PRO A 347 20.22 -11.58 20.95
N ALA A 348 20.02 -12.90 21.08
CA ALA A 348 18.73 -13.48 21.44
C ALA A 348 18.23 -13.02 22.83
N ASP A 349 19.14 -12.68 23.74
CA ASP A 349 18.81 -12.24 25.10
C ASP A 349 18.42 -10.75 25.17
N LEU A 350 18.59 -10.02 24.06
CA LEU A 350 18.36 -8.58 23.96
C LEU A 350 17.20 -8.25 23.03
N GLU A 351 16.61 -7.09 23.28
CA GLU A 351 15.72 -6.42 22.34
C GLU A 351 16.20 -4.99 22.07
N ILE A 352 16.02 -4.55 20.83
CA ILE A 352 16.38 -3.20 20.41
C ILE A 352 15.31 -2.25 20.95
N GLU A 353 15.75 -1.26 21.72
CA GLU A 353 14.89 -0.21 22.25
C GLU A 353 14.96 0.98 21.29
N GLN A 354 13.80 1.41 20.80
CA GLN A 354 13.73 2.59 19.95
C GLN A 354 14.08 3.82 20.79
N VAL A 355 14.99 4.64 20.25
CA VAL A 355 15.36 5.93 20.85
C VAL A 355 14.91 7.03 19.92
N PHE A 356 14.42 8.12 20.50
CA PHE A 356 14.07 9.33 19.80
C PHE A 356 14.99 10.45 20.22
N GLU A 357 15.40 11.27 19.27
CA GLU A 357 16.23 12.44 19.51
C GLU A 357 15.38 13.70 19.69
N VAL A 358 15.97 14.73 20.30
CA VAL A 358 15.31 16.03 20.44
C VAL A 358 14.99 16.60 19.05
N GLY A 359 13.72 16.92 18.82
CA GLY A 359 13.19 17.38 17.53
C GLY A 359 12.50 16.28 16.72
N ASP A 360 12.60 15.01 17.10
CA ASP A 360 11.86 13.93 16.48
C ASP A 360 10.36 14.09 16.71
N TRP A 361 9.59 13.69 15.70
CA TRP A 361 8.14 13.71 15.76
C TRP A 361 7.66 12.32 16.11
N VAL A 362 6.84 12.24 17.15
CA VAL A 362 6.36 10.98 17.71
C VAL A 362 4.85 11.00 17.82
N ARG A 363 4.26 9.80 17.76
CA ARG A 363 2.85 9.55 17.99
C ARG A 363 2.70 8.61 19.19
N LEU A 364 1.73 8.90 20.05
CA LEU A 364 1.37 8.05 21.17
C LEU A 364 0.65 6.78 20.68
N LYS A 365 1.09 5.60 21.12
CA LYS A 365 0.47 4.31 20.77
C LYS A 365 -0.83 4.05 21.55
N ASN A 366 -1.56 3.02 21.14
CA ASN A 366 -2.86 2.64 21.70
C ASN A 366 -2.79 2.00 23.09
N ASP A 367 -1.63 1.51 23.50
CA ASP A 367 -1.36 0.86 24.79
C ASP A 367 -0.80 1.83 25.85
N ALA A 368 -0.71 3.13 25.53
CA ALA A 368 -0.24 4.13 26.46
C ALA A 368 -1.36 4.56 27.43
N ASP A 369 -1.03 4.69 28.71
CA ASP A 369 -1.95 5.19 29.73
C ASP A 369 -2.49 6.57 29.38
N ASP A 370 -3.78 6.81 29.69
CA ASP A 370 -4.41 8.11 29.51
C ASP A 370 -3.68 9.19 30.32
N TRP A 371 -3.17 10.22 29.64
CA TRP A 371 -2.52 11.38 30.26
C TRP A 371 -3.16 12.68 29.79
N LYS A 372 -3.89 13.34 30.70
CA LYS A 372 -4.57 14.62 30.44
C LYS A 372 -5.50 14.57 29.23
N SER A 373 -5.32 15.44 28.22
CA SER A 373 -6.14 15.45 27.00
C SER A 373 -5.55 14.59 25.88
N LEU A 374 -4.43 13.91 26.13
CA LEU A 374 -3.80 13.04 25.14
C LEU A 374 -4.64 11.79 24.94
N LYS A 375 -4.73 11.41 23.68
CA LYS A 375 -5.36 10.17 23.23
C LYS A 375 -4.36 9.38 22.39
N PRO A 376 -4.53 8.07 22.26
CA PRO A 376 -3.84 7.32 21.23
C PRO A 376 -3.92 8.02 19.87
N GLY A 377 -2.78 8.11 19.18
CA GLY A 377 -2.67 8.84 17.93
C GLY A 377 -2.30 10.32 18.06
N SER A 378 -2.22 10.87 19.28
CA SER A 378 -1.72 12.25 19.49
C SER A 378 -0.29 12.38 19.00
N ILE A 379 0.01 13.49 18.33
CA ILE A 379 1.34 13.76 17.76
C ILE A 379 2.03 14.87 18.56
N GLY A 380 3.31 14.65 18.87
CA GLY A 380 4.14 15.59 19.62
C GLY A 380 5.58 15.62 19.12
N VAL A 381 6.36 16.54 19.69
CA VAL A 381 7.78 16.72 19.37
C VAL A 381 8.61 16.40 20.60
N VAL A 382 9.65 15.59 20.42
CA VAL A 382 10.58 15.23 21.49
C VAL A 382 11.41 16.45 21.91
N HIS A 383 11.38 16.78 23.19
CA HIS A 383 12.09 17.91 23.79
C HIS A 383 13.26 17.49 24.67
N GLY A 384 13.27 16.23 25.09
CA GLY A 384 14.31 15.72 25.97
C GLY A 384 14.24 14.22 26.11
N ILE A 385 15.28 13.70 26.72
CA ILE A 385 15.50 12.28 27.00
C ILE A 385 15.78 12.22 28.51
N GLY A 386 15.12 11.32 29.24
CA GLY A 386 15.26 11.23 30.70
C GLY A 386 16.54 10.50 31.10
N TYR A 387 17.28 11.06 32.04
CA TYR A 387 18.49 10.43 32.56
C TYR A 387 18.39 10.30 34.07
N GLU A 388 18.76 9.13 34.58
CA GLU A 388 19.05 8.90 35.99
C GLU A 388 20.58 8.80 36.12
N ASP A 389 21.18 9.78 36.82
CA ASP A 389 22.63 10.05 36.79
C ASP A 389 23.16 10.25 35.36
N ASP A 390 24.06 9.37 34.89
CA ASP A 390 24.64 9.36 33.53
C ASP A 390 23.99 8.27 32.63
N ALA A 391 22.90 7.63 33.09
CA ALA A 391 22.25 6.53 32.39
C ALA A 391 20.89 6.95 31.85
N TRP A 392 20.60 6.61 30.59
CA TRP A 392 19.26 6.79 30.04
C TRP A 392 18.28 5.85 30.76
N ASP A 393 17.25 6.43 31.38
CA ASP A 393 16.26 5.69 32.18
C ASP A 393 15.13 5.07 31.33
N GLY A 394 15.20 5.24 30.01
CA GLY A 394 14.20 4.76 29.04
C GLY A 394 13.06 5.76 28.80
N THR A 395 13.02 6.86 29.53
CA THR A 395 11.97 7.86 29.40
C THR A 395 12.32 8.93 28.37
N ILE A 396 11.27 9.48 27.75
CA ILE A 396 11.34 10.52 26.72
C ILE A 396 10.40 11.64 27.12
N HIS A 397 10.87 12.88 26.99
CA HIS A 397 10.09 14.08 27.27
C HIS A 397 9.51 14.60 25.97
N VAL A 398 8.19 14.57 25.81
CA VAL A 398 7.49 14.96 24.58
C VAL A 398 6.58 16.15 24.85
N ALA A 399 6.69 17.18 24.02
CA ALA A 399 5.69 18.25 23.97
C ALA A 399 4.62 17.87 22.95
N PHE A 400 3.44 17.51 23.46
CA PHE A 400 2.28 17.22 22.62
C PHE A 400 1.48 18.50 22.33
N CYS A 401 0.93 18.56 21.13
CA CYS A 401 0.21 19.73 20.65
C CYS A 401 -1.00 20.05 21.56
N GLY A 402 -1.01 21.27 22.11
CA GLY A 402 -2.10 21.75 22.97
C GLY A 402 -1.97 21.40 24.45
N GLU A 403 -0.88 20.73 24.86
CA GLU A 403 -0.55 20.50 26.26
C GLU A 403 0.49 21.51 26.77
N GLN A 404 0.31 21.98 28.01
CA GLN A 404 1.25 22.95 28.61
C GLN A 404 2.48 22.29 29.22
N GLU A 405 2.32 21.07 29.75
CA GLU A 405 3.40 20.31 30.34
C GLU A 405 3.90 19.26 29.34
N ARG A 406 5.16 18.89 29.49
CA ARG A 406 5.76 17.81 28.71
C ARG A 406 5.28 16.49 29.29
N TRP A 407 4.84 15.61 28.41
CA TRP A 407 4.62 14.22 28.75
C TRP A 407 5.98 13.54 28.98
N ILE A 408 6.07 12.71 30.01
CA ILE A 408 7.25 11.92 30.34
C ILE A 408 6.77 10.47 30.43
N GLY A 409 7.33 9.61 29.59
CA GLY A 409 7.01 8.19 29.60
C GLY A 409 8.00 7.40 28.76
N PHE A 410 7.81 6.08 28.68
CA PHE A 410 8.78 5.20 28.04
C PHE A 410 8.74 5.33 26.52
N SER A 411 9.91 5.24 25.87
CA SER A 411 10.00 5.27 24.40
C SER A 411 9.16 4.18 23.72
N SER A 412 8.92 3.04 24.40
CA SER A 412 8.08 1.96 23.90
C SER A 412 6.63 2.36 23.63
N GLN A 413 6.11 3.37 24.35
CA GLN A 413 4.75 3.90 24.21
C GLN A 413 4.61 4.87 23.02
N LEU A 414 5.71 5.15 22.31
CA LEU A 414 5.77 6.07 21.19
C LEU A 414 6.11 5.34 19.89
N GLU A 415 5.66 5.90 18.77
CA GLU A 415 6.13 5.54 17.43
C GLU A 415 6.62 6.80 16.69
N GLY A 416 7.67 6.66 15.89
CA GLY A 416 8.17 7.77 15.07
C GLY A 416 7.23 8.08 13.91
N VAL A 417 6.99 9.36 13.63
CA VAL A 417 6.18 9.81 12.49
C VAL A 417 6.95 10.82 11.64
N SER A 418 6.57 10.91 10.36
CA SER A 418 7.17 11.89 9.47
C SER A 418 6.87 13.31 9.93
N ARG A 419 7.95 14.09 10.12
CA ARG A 419 7.86 15.50 10.45
C ARG A 419 7.09 16.31 9.39
N PHE A 420 6.34 17.32 9.84
CA PHE A 420 5.80 18.39 9.00
C PHE A 420 6.83 19.50 8.81
N VAL A 421 6.85 20.11 7.63
CA VAL A 421 7.80 21.18 7.28
C VAL A 421 7.07 22.46 6.88
N VAL A 422 7.69 23.61 7.16
CA VAL A 422 7.19 24.91 6.68
C VAL A 422 7.21 24.92 5.15
N GLY A 423 6.17 25.48 4.53
CA GLY A 423 5.94 25.46 3.09
C GLY A 423 5.11 24.27 2.60
N GLN A 424 4.91 23.24 3.43
CA GLN A 424 4.12 22.07 3.05
C GLN A 424 2.64 22.40 2.95
N ARG A 425 1.98 21.90 1.90
CA ARG A 425 0.53 21.98 1.73
C ARG A 425 -0.17 20.86 2.48
N VAL A 426 -1.21 21.23 3.20
CA VAL A 426 -1.94 20.32 4.09
C VAL A 426 -3.43 20.62 4.09
N ARG A 427 -4.22 19.62 4.46
CA ARG A 427 -5.66 19.75 4.71
C ARG A 427 -6.08 18.93 5.93
N ILE A 428 -7.22 19.27 6.51
CA ILE A 428 -7.79 18.48 7.60
C ILE A 428 -8.32 17.15 7.07
N ARG A 429 -8.02 16.07 7.79
CA ARG A 429 -8.50 14.72 7.47
C ARG A 429 -10.03 14.69 7.46
N GLY A 430 -10.62 13.96 6.51
CA GLY A 430 -12.07 13.90 6.33
C GLY A 430 -12.84 13.36 7.55
N CYS A 431 -12.20 12.60 8.44
CA CYS A 431 -12.82 12.06 9.65
C CYS A 431 -12.95 13.06 10.82
N ILE A 432 -12.34 14.24 10.74
CA ILE A 432 -12.28 15.20 11.85
C ILE A 432 -13.51 16.11 11.87
N ARG A 433 -14.48 15.85 12.74
CA ARG A 433 -15.70 16.68 12.85
C ARG A 433 -15.45 18.07 13.43
N GLN A 434 -14.65 18.14 14.47
CA GLN A 434 -14.28 19.38 15.13
C GLN A 434 -12.77 19.39 15.41
N PRO A 435 -12.01 20.22 14.69
CA PRO A 435 -10.58 20.39 14.93
C PRO A 435 -10.35 20.95 16.34
N ARG A 436 -9.29 20.53 17.00
CA ARG A 436 -8.92 20.98 18.37
C ARG A 436 -8.92 22.50 18.50
N PHE A 437 -8.44 23.21 17.48
CA PHE A 437 -8.35 24.68 17.46
C PHE A 437 -9.49 25.36 16.70
N GLY A 438 -10.52 24.60 16.33
CA GLY A 438 -11.70 25.08 15.60
C GLY A 438 -11.45 25.37 14.12
N TRP A 439 -12.55 25.58 13.40
CA TRP A 439 -12.55 25.72 11.94
C TRP A 439 -12.07 27.09 11.44
N SER A 440 -12.18 28.17 12.21
CA SER A 440 -11.75 29.52 11.78
C SER A 440 -12.24 29.95 10.38
N ASN A 441 -13.50 29.61 10.03
CA ASN A 441 -14.13 29.79 8.70
C ASN A 441 -13.60 28.88 7.57
N HIS A 442 -12.86 27.83 7.91
CA HIS A 442 -12.41 26.79 6.99
C HIS A 442 -13.29 25.54 7.09
N ASN A 443 -13.06 24.60 6.18
CA ASN A 443 -13.77 23.32 6.08
C ASN A 443 -12.79 22.23 5.57
N HIS A 444 -13.26 21.00 5.39
CA HIS A 444 -12.43 19.89 4.91
C HIS A 444 -11.81 20.08 3.52
N SER A 445 -12.40 20.93 2.66
CA SER A 445 -11.83 21.24 1.34
C SER A 445 -10.81 22.38 1.38
N SER A 446 -10.62 23.01 2.53
CA SER A 446 -9.66 24.09 2.72
C SER A 446 -8.23 23.52 2.76
N ILE A 447 -7.47 23.80 1.71
CA ILE A 447 -6.04 23.49 1.64
C ILE A 447 -5.27 24.75 2.05
N GLY A 448 -4.34 24.59 2.98
CA GLY A 448 -3.46 25.66 3.40
C GLY A 448 -2.00 25.25 3.40
N THR A 449 -1.12 26.24 3.50
CA THR A 449 0.33 26.07 3.54
C THR A 449 0.83 26.32 4.94
N ILE A 450 1.66 25.42 5.48
CA ILE A 450 2.26 25.57 6.81
C ILE A 450 3.20 26.79 6.78
N SER A 451 2.89 27.83 7.54
CA SER A 451 3.68 29.06 7.63
C SER A 451 4.68 29.04 8.78
N SER A 452 4.33 28.37 9.88
CA SER A 452 5.24 28.12 11.01
C SER A 452 4.76 26.91 11.81
N ILE A 453 5.67 26.35 12.61
CA ILE A 453 5.41 25.23 13.50
C ILE A 453 5.89 25.61 14.89
N ASP A 454 5.03 25.45 15.90
CA ASP A 454 5.39 25.71 17.30
C ASP A 454 6.28 24.61 17.87
N ALA A 455 6.90 24.89 19.02
CA ALA A 455 7.73 23.93 19.74
C ALA A 455 6.96 22.65 20.15
N ASP A 456 5.64 22.74 20.37
CA ASP A 456 4.76 21.60 20.67
C ASP A 456 4.22 20.89 19.41
N GLY A 457 4.72 21.26 18.22
CA GLY A 457 4.29 20.69 16.95
C GLY A 457 3.01 21.30 16.36
N LYS A 458 2.37 22.26 17.06
CA LYS A 458 1.17 22.95 16.54
C LYS A 458 1.47 23.65 15.21
N LEU A 459 0.62 23.41 14.22
CA LEU A 459 0.80 23.93 12.88
C LEU A 459 0.07 25.27 12.75
N ARG A 460 0.76 26.29 12.22
CA ARG A 460 0.13 27.52 11.73
C ARG A 460 0.01 27.45 10.22
N ILE A 461 -1.21 27.52 9.72
CA ILE A 461 -1.52 27.32 8.31
C ILE A 461 -2.09 28.60 7.73
N HIS A 462 -1.50 29.04 6.63
CA HIS A 462 -2.01 30.16 5.85
C HIS A 462 -2.83 29.64 4.68
N THR A 463 -4.04 30.18 4.52
CA THR A 463 -4.91 29.90 3.38
C THR A 463 -5.10 31.18 2.58
N PRO A 464 -5.22 31.14 1.25
CA PRO A 464 -5.48 32.33 0.44
C PRO A 464 -6.78 33.06 0.82
N ALA A 465 -7.75 32.33 1.38
CA ALA A 465 -9.05 32.87 1.81
C ALA A 465 -9.03 33.50 3.22
N GLY A 466 -7.95 33.36 3.99
CA GLY A 466 -7.89 33.76 5.40
C GLY A 466 -6.83 34.85 5.66
N SER A 467 -7.23 35.90 6.39
CA SER A 467 -6.31 36.98 6.81
C SER A 467 -5.49 36.63 8.06
N ARG A 468 -5.83 35.55 8.78
CA ARG A 468 -5.13 35.07 9.98
C ARG A 468 -4.67 33.63 9.81
N ALA A 469 -3.59 33.27 10.48
CA ALA A 469 -3.10 31.91 10.50
C ALA A 469 -4.12 30.99 11.20
N TRP A 470 -4.52 29.92 10.51
CA TRP A 470 -5.35 28.85 11.05
C TRP A 470 -4.47 27.89 11.84
N LEU A 471 -4.74 27.75 13.13
CA LEU A 471 -4.03 26.81 14.00
C LEU A 471 -4.62 25.41 13.81
N ILE A 472 -3.78 24.39 13.63
CA ILE A 472 -4.24 23.00 13.48
C ILE A 472 -3.32 22.05 14.24
N ASP A 473 -3.92 21.02 14.84
CA ASP A 473 -3.21 19.91 15.47
C ASP A 473 -2.60 19.00 14.39
N PRO A 474 -1.30 18.66 14.44
CA PRO A 474 -0.69 17.77 13.47
C PRO A 474 -1.33 16.37 13.38
N ALA A 475 -2.01 15.89 14.42
CA ALA A 475 -2.74 14.61 14.38
C ALA A 475 -4.00 14.66 13.49
N GLU A 476 -4.57 15.85 13.28
CA GLU A 476 -5.82 16.05 12.54
C GLU A 476 -5.59 16.30 11.04
N VAL A 477 -4.33 16.33 10.61
CA VAL A 477 -3.91 16.81 9.30
C VAL A 477 -3.37 15.67 8.44
N GLU A 478 -3.61 15.79 7.13
CA GLU A 478 -2.94 15.00 6.10
C GLU A 478 -2.17 15.88 5.12
N LYS A 479 -1.08 15.32 4.59
CA LYS A 479 -0.27 15.94 3.55
C LYS A 479 -1.07 15.92 2.26
N VAL A 480 -1.13 17.07 1.57
CA VAL A 480 -1.65 17.10 0.20
C VAL A 480 -0.48 16.76 -0.70
N GLU A 481 -0.54 15.62 -1.37
CA GLU A 481 0.43 15.29 -2.41
C GLU A 481 0.37 16.37 -3.48
N GLU A 482 1.50 17.03 -3.71
CA GLU A 482 1.63 18.02 -4.78
C GLU A 482 1.56 17.24 -6.09
N GLU A 483 0.41 17.29 -6.76
CA GLU A 483 0.36 16.93 -8.18
C GLU A 483 1.43 17.76 -8.90
N GLU A 484 2.26 17.11 -9.71
CA GLU A 484 3.32 17.81 -10.45
C GLU A 484 2.75 19.03 -11.17
N GLU A 485 3.38 20.20 -10.99
CA GLU A 485 2.96 21.40 -11.70
C GLU A 485 2.98 21.17 -13.21
N VAL A 486 1.93 21.64 -13.89
CA VAL A 486 1.80 21.55 -15.35
C VAL A 486 2.82 22.47 -16.01
N CYS A 487 3.76 21.87 -16.74
CA CYS A 487 4.78 22.57 -17.50
C CYS A 487 4.31 22.86 -18.92
N ILE A 488 4.92 23.85 -19.57
CA ILE A 488 4.71 24.09 -21.00
C ILE A 488 5.14 22.85 -21.78
N GLY A 489 4.28 22.37 -22.68
CA GLY A 489 4.46 21.14 -23.46
C GLY A 489 3.76 19.91 -22.87
N ASP A 490 3.29 19.98 -21.62
CA ASP A 490 2.55 18.89 -21.01
C ASP A 490 1.18 18.72 -21.68
N TRP A 491 0.77 17.46 -21.82
CA TRP A 491 -0.57 17.12 -22.31
C TRP A 491 -1.52 17.10 -21.13
N VAL A 492 -2.67 17.73 -21.31
CA VAL A 492 -3.62 17.93 -20.22
C VAL A 492 -5.05 17.61 -20.64
N LYS A 493 -5.82 17.15 -19.65
CA LYS A 493 -7.27 16.99 -19.72
C LYS A 493 -7.89 17.81 -18.58
N VAL A 494 -9.11 18.31 -18.77
CA VAL A 494 -9.85 18.96 -17.68
C VAL A 494 -10.32 17.92 -16.67
N LYS A 495 -10.04 18.14 -15.38
CA LYS A 495 -10.41 17.19 -14.32
C LYS A 495 -11.93 17.02 -14.25
N GLU A 496 -12.39 15.80 -13.98
CA GLU A 496 -13.82 15.48 -13.78
C GLU A 496 -14.43 16.27 -12.59
N SER A 497 -13.61 16.70 -11.63
CA SER A 497 -14.05 17.47 -10.45
C SER A 497 -14.39 18.93 -10.75
N VAL A 498 -14.01 19.46 -11.92
CA VAL A 498 -14.23 20.87 -12.28
C VAL A 498 -15.64 21.03 -12.83
N VAL A 499 -16.58 21.45 -11.99
CA VAL A 499 -17.96 21.72 -12.44
C VAL A 499 -18.04 23.01 -13.27
N THR A 500 -17.35 24.07 -12.82
CA THR A 500 -17.32 25.38 -13.49
C THR A 500 -15.89 25.94 -13.51
N PRO A 501 -15.26 26.07 -14.69
CA PRO A 501 -13.94 26.67 -14.83
C PRO A 501 -13.94 28.15 -14.48
N THR A 502 -12.82 28.61 -13.95
CA THR A 502 -12.57 29.97 -13.49
C THR A 502 -12.80 31.01 -14.61
N TYR A 503 -12.40 30.69 -15.84
CA TYR A 503 -12.48 31.60 -16.99
C TYR A 503 -13.48 31.13 -18.06
N GLN A 504 -14.41 30.26 -17.70
CA GLN A 504 -15.47 29.64 -18.52
C GLN A 504 -15.03 28.51 -19.47
N TRP A 505 -15.97 27.64 -19.83
CA TRP A 505 -15.74 26.46 -20.68
C TRP A 505 -15.37 26.78 -22.14
N GLY A 506 -16.04 27.76 -22.75
CA GLY A 506 -15.95 27.94 -24.21
C GLY A 506 -16.38 26.67 -24.95
N ASP A 507 -15.59 26.21 -25.91
CA ASP A 507 -15.82 24.97 -26.68
C ASP A 507 -15.20 23.71 -26.03
N VAL A 508 -14.60 23.86 -24.83
CA VAL A 508 -13.90 22.80 -24.11
C VAL A 508 -14.88 22.04 -23.21
N ASN A 509 -14.63 20.75 -23.01
CA ASN A 509 -15.34 19.89 -22.07
C ASN A 509 -14.37 18.93 -21.39
N HIS A 510 -14.84 18.12 -20.44
CA HIS A 510 -14.01 17.15 -19.73
C HIS A 510 -13.26 16.19 -20.67
N ASN A 511 -13.83 15.80 -21.80
CA ASN A 511 -13.18 14.89 -22.75
C ASN A 511 -12.10 15.55 -23.62
N SER A 512 -11.98 16.88 -23.57
CA SER A 512 -11.06 17.63 -24.42
C SER A 512 -9.63 17.43 -23.94
N ILE A 513 -8.76 17.08 -24.88
CA ILE A 513 -7.32 16.88 -24.64
C ILE A 513 -6.56 17.99 -25.36
N GLY A 514 -5.70 18.68 -24.61
CA GLY A 514 -4.92 19.80 -25.11
C GLY A 514 -3.47 19.76 -24.64
N VAL A 515 -2.67 20.69 -25.16
CA VAL A 515 -1.25 20.85 -24.80
C VAL A 515 -1.05 22.20 -24.13
N ALA A 516 -0.40 22.21 -22.97
CA ALA A 516 -0.04 23.42 -22.27
C ALA A 516 0.91 24.26 -23.13
N HIS A 517 0.48 25.45 -23.53
CA HIS A 517 1.21 26.29 -24.48
C HIS A 517 1.95 27.45 -23.78
N ARG A 518 1.35 28.00 -22.73
CA ARG A 518 1.94 29.07 -21.93
C ARG A 518 1.47 28.93 -20.49
N ALA A 519 2.34 29.23 -19.54
CA ALA A 519 2.03 29.34 -18.12
C ALA A 519 2.65 30.63 -17.56
N GLY A 520 1.96 31.30 -16.65
CA GLY A 520 2.44 32.51 -15.98
C GLY A 520 1.39 33.10 -15.03
N ASP A 521 1.84 33.69 -13.92
CA ASP A 521 0.97 34.36 -12.93
C ASP A 521 -0.20 33.50 -12.38
N GLY A 522 0.05 32.19 -12.23
CA GLY A 522 -0.97 31.23 -11.78
C GLY A 522 -2.07 30.96 -12.82
N GLU A 523 -1.85 31.34 -14.07
CA GLU A 523 -2.71 31.08 -15.22
C GLU A 523 -2.03 30.11 -16.20
N LEU A 524 -2.84 29.30 -16.87
CA LEU A 524 -2.43 28.31 -17.85
C LEU A 524 -3.21 28.52 -19.14
N TRP A 525 -2.51 28.52 -20.27
CA TRP A 525 -3.10 28.59 -21.60
C TRP A 525 -2.91 27.25 -22.30
N VAL A 526 -4.02 26.57 -22.57
CA VAL A 526 -4.04 25.25 -23.20
C VAL A 526 -4.45 25.38 -24.66
N SER A 527 -3.66 24.78 -25.54
CA SER A 527 -3.97 24.66 -26.95
C SER A 527 -4.76 23.39 -27.20
N PHE A 528 -5.97 23.53 -27.76
CA PHE A 528 -6.76 22.41 -28.24
C PHE A 528 -6.69 22.35 -29.77
N CYS A 529 -6.53 21.16 -30.34
CA CYS A 529 -6.37 20.99 -31.78
C CYS A 529 -7.56 21.47 -32.63
N PHE A 530 -8.71 21.67 -31.99
CA PHE A 530 -9.97 22.10 -32.57
C PHE A 530 -10.34 23.56 -32.32
N CYS A 531 -9.55 24.29 -31.53
CA CYS A 531 -9.81 25.69 -31.20
C CYS A 531 -8.64 26.56 -31.67
N GLU A 532 -8.94 27.69 -32.31
CA GLU A 532 -7.92 28.66 -32.74
C GLU A 532 -7.44 29.54 -31.58
N ARG A 533 -8.23 29.65 -30.50
CA ARG A 533 -7.88 30.40 -29.29
C ARG A 533 -7.35 29.45 -28.22
N LEU A 534 -6.33 29.90 -27.50
CA LEU A 534 -5.87 29.20 -26.31
C LEU A 534 -6.95 29.30 -25.23
N TRP A 535 -7.29 28.17 -24.62
CA TRP A 535 -8.20 28.13 -23.49
C TRP A 535 -7.45 28.55 -22.22
N LEU A 536 -7.97 29.56 -21.53
CA LEU A 536 -7.40 30.08 -20.30
C LEU A 536 -8.01 29.32 -19.11
N CYS A 537 -7.17 28.76 -18.26
CA CYS A 537 -7.58 28.04 -17.06
C CYS A 537 -6.57 28.22 -15.92
N LYS A 538 -6.89 27.67 -14.75
CA LYS A 538 -5.96 27.51 -13.62
C LYS A 538 -5.32 26.13 -13.67
N GLY A 539 -4.05 26.03 -13.27
CA GLY A 539 -3.33 24.74 -13.28
C GLY A 539 -4.00 23.63 -12.48
N TRP A 540 -4.74 23.96 -11.42
CA TRP A 540 -5.48 22.97 -10.62
C TRP A 540 -6.72 22.39 -11.32
N GLU A 541 -7.23 23.04 -12.38
CA GLU A 541 -8.42 22.63 -13.14
C GLU A 541 -8.12 21.50 -14.14
N VAL A 542 -6.84 21.23 -14.38
CA VAL A 542 -6.38 20.27 -15.36
C VAL A 542 -5.49 19.22 -14.73
N GLU A 543 -5.49 18.03 -15.29
CA GLU A 543 -4.60 16.93 -14.93
C GLU A 543 -3.66 16.60 -16.09
N LYS A 544 -2.43 16.20 -15.77
CA LYS A 544 -1.47 15.71 -16.76
C LYS A 544 -1.91 14.35 -17.30
N ILE A 545 -1.75 14.16 -18.60
CA ILE A 545 -1.95 12.87 -19.25
C ILE A 545 -0.71 12.46 -20.06
N ARG A 546 -0.60 11.18 -20.40
CA ARG A 546 0.48 10.69 -21.27
C ARG A 546 0.38 11.36 -22.65
N PRO A 547 1.46 11.98 -23.17
CA PRO A 547 1.48 12.53 -24.52
C PRO A 547 1.43 11.41 -25.57
N PHE A 548 0.74 11.64 -26.69
CA PHE A 548 0.88 10.79 -27.87
C PHE A 548 2.24 11.04 -28.53
N ARG A 549 2.88 9.97 -28.99
CA ARG A 549 4.20 10.01 -29.64
C ARG A 549 4.15 9.34 -31.01
N GLN A 550 5.08 9.72 -31.87
CA GLN A 550 5.28 9.01 -33.13
C GLN A 550 5.62 7.54 -32.84
N GLY A 551 4.97 6.62 -33.57
CA GLY A 551 5.07 5.18 -33.36
C GLY A 551 4.02 4.60 -32.40
N ASP A 552 3.23 5.44 -31.72
CA ASP A 552 2.13 4.95 -30.88
C ASP A 552 1.09 4.23 -31.75
N ARG A 553 0.77 2.99 -31.37
CA ARG A 553 -0.35 2.24 -31.95
C ARG A 553 -1.63 2.74 -31.33
N VAL A 554 -2.60 3.10 -32.16
CA VAL A 554 -3.85 3.73 -31.75
C VAL A 554 -5.04 3.08 -32.43
N ARG A 555 -6.16 3.10 -31.73
CA ARG A 555 -7.48 2.74 -32.27
C ARG A 555 -8.47 3.85 -31.97
N ILE A 556 -9.53 3.90 -32.76
CA ILE A 556 -10.60 4.88 -32.54
C ILE A 556 -11.33 4.54 -31.23
N ARG A 557 -11.64 5.57 -30.44
CA ARG A 557 -12.30 5.43 -29.15
C ARG A 557 -13.69 4.78 -29.34
N PRO A 558 -14.01 3.70 -28.60
CA PRO A 558 -15.34 3.09 -28.64
C PRO A 558 -16.44 4.09 -28.28
N GLY A 559 -17.57 4.04 -28.98
CA GLY A 559 -18.69 4.95 -28.74
C GLY A 559 -18.54 6.33 -29.39
N LEU A 560 -17.43 6.61 -30.10
CA LEU A 560 -17.32 7.81 -30.92
C LEU A 560 -18.40 7.79 -32.01
N VAL A 561 -19.26 8.81 -32.02
CA VAL A 561 -20.36 8.92 -33.01
C VAL A 561 -19.86 9.50 -34.33
N ALA A 562 -19.08 10.58 -34.24
CA ALA A 562 -18.44 11.20 -35.40
C ALA A 562 -17.13 11.88 -34.96
N PRO A 563 -15.97 11.50 -35.53
CA PRO A 563 -14.73 12.21 -35.29
C PRO A 563 -14.83 13.61 -35.88
N ARG A 564 -14.13 14.55 -35.27
CA ARG A 564 -14.24 15.97 -35.60
C ARG A 564 -13.90 16.31 -37.06
N TRP A 565 -12.92 15.60 -37.61
CA TRP A 565 -12.50 15.74 -39.02
C TRP A 565 -13.09 14.68 -39.96
N GLY A 566 -14.13 13.99 -39.51
CA GLY A 566 -14.87 13.01 -40.29
C GLY A 566 -14.20 11.64 -40.36
N TRP A 567 -15.03 10.60 -40.48
CA TRP A 567 -14.58 9.20 -40.53
C TRP A 567 -13.72 8.91 -41.76
N GLY A 568 -14.00 9.56 -42.89
CA GLY A 568 -13.48 9.11 -44.18
C GLY A 568 -13.95 7.68 -44.47
N MET A 569 -13.01 6.76 -44.66
CA MET A 569 -13.27 5.32 -44.88
C MET A 569 -13.12 4.48 -43.60
N GLU A 570 -12.75 5.09 -42.48
CA GLU A 570 -12.43 4.37 -41.25
C GLU A 570 -13.67 4.06 -40.42
N THR A 571 -13.57 3.02 -39.61
CA THR A 571 -14.63 2.60 -38.69
C THR A 571 -14.06 2.50 -37.28
N TYR A 572 -14.91 2.31 -36.27
CA TYR A 572 -14.47 2.07 -34.89
C TYR A 572 -13.52 0.85 -34.75
N ALA A 573 -13.48 -0.05 -35.75
CA ALA A 573 -12.57 -1.19 -35.81
C ALA A 573 -11.18 -0.86 -36.41
N SER A 574 -11.01 0.33 -36.97
CA SER A 574 -9.76 0.76 -37.60
C SER A 574 -8.65 0.96 -36.55
N LYS A 575 -7.48 0.40 -36.85
CA LYS A 575 -6.24 0.51 -36.07
C LYS A 575 -5.17 1.17 -36.91
N GLY A 576 -4.42 2.08 -36.31
CA GLY A 576 -3.41 2.87 -36.99
C GLY A 576 -2.20 3.17 -36.12
N GLU A 577 -1.20 3.78 -36.74
CA GLU A 577 0.03 4.21 -36.08
C GLU A 577 0.15 5.74 -36.18
N VAL A 578 0.49 6.39 -35.08
CA VAL A 578 0.74 7.83 -35.05
C VAL A 578 2.04 8.12 -35.81
N ILE A 579 1.96 8.78 -36.95
CA ILE A 579 3.11 9.17 -37.78
C ILE A 579 3.58 10.58 -37.46
N GLY A 580 2.74 11.42 -36.87
CA GLY A 580 3.13 12.76 -36.44
C GLY A 580 2.14 13.39 -35.48
N VAL A 581 2.64 14.33 -34.69
CA VAL A 581 1.89 15.08 -33.69
C VAL A 581 2.23 16.56 -33.87
N ASP A 582 1.21 17.38 -34.11
CA ASP A 582 1.39 18.83 -34.24
C ASP A 582 1.54 19.49 -32.86
N ALA A 583 2.09 20.70 -32.82
CA ALA A 583 2.30 21.47 -31.59
C ALA A 583 1.01 21.78 -30.80
N ASN A 584 -0.16 21.75 -31.46
CA ASN A 584 -1.46 21.92 -30.84
C ASN A 584 -2.13 20.61 -30.41
N GLY A 585 -1.39 19.50 -30.46
CA GLY A 585 -1.87 18.16 -30.12
C GLY A 585 -2.56 17.41 -31.27
N LYS A 586 -2.74 18.00 -32.45
CA LYS A 586 -3.40 17.32 -33.58
C LYS A 586 -2.60 16.09 -34.03
N LEU A 587 -3.27 14.96 -34.17
CA LEU A 587 -2.63 13.69 -34.54
C LEU A 587 -2.71 13.43 -36.05
N ARG A 588 -1.61 12.92 -36.61
CA ARG A 588 -1.56 12.36 -37.97
C ARG A 588 -1.33 10.86 -37.88
N ILE A 589 -2.35 10.08 -38.24
CA ILE A 589 -2.38 8.63 -38.05
C ILE A 589 -2.40 7.94 -39.40
N LYS A 590 -1.57 6.91 -39.56
CA LYS A 590 -1.59 6.02 -40.72
C LYS A 590 -2.40 4.77 -40.38
N PHE A 591 -3.55 4.62 -41.02
CA PHE A 591 -4.35 3.40 -40.97
C PHE A 591 -3.92 2.43 -42.07
N ARG A 592 -4.10 1.13 -41.83
CA ARG A 592 -3.56 0.03 -42.66
C ARG A 592 -3.98 0.08 -44.14
N TRP A 593 -5.15 0.63 -44.45
CA TRP A 593 -5.77 0.56 -45.78
C TRP A 593 -5.83 1.91 -46.50
N ARG A 594 -4.93 2.85 -46.16
CA ARG A 594 -4.98 4.23 -46.68
C ARG A 594 -3.59 4.77 -47.06
N ASP A 595 -3.52 5.47 -48.20
CA ASP A 595 -2.31 6.19 -48.65
C ASP A 595 -2.17 7.59 -48.01
N ARG A 596 -3.28 8.24 -47.64
CA ARG A 596 -3.28 9.57 -47.01
C ARG A 596 -3.41 9.46 -45.50
N LEU A 597 -2.65 10.26 -44.74
CA LEU A 597 -2.76 10.30 -43.28
C LEU A 597 -4.15 10.76 -42.83
N TRP A 598 -4.69 10.10 -41.81
CA TRP A 598 -5.90 10.52 -41.12
C TRP A 598 -5.54 11.58 -40.07
N VAL A 599 -6.37 12.60 -39.96
CA VAL A 599 -6.16 13.71 -39.03
C VAL A 599 -7.16 13.57 -37.90
N GLY A 600 -6.66 13.50 -36.67
CA GLY A 600 -7.44 13.13 -35.50
C GLY A 600 -7.35 14.10 -34.34
N ASP A 601 -8.46 14.24 -33.64
CA ASP A 601 -8.48 14.78 -32.28
C ASP A 601 -7.90 13.72 -31.34
N PRO A 602 -6.95 14.05 -30.44
CA PRO A 602 -6.53 13.11 -29.41
C PRO A 602 -7.67 12.55 -28.58
N ALA A 603 -8.77 13.31 -28.42
CA ALA A 603 -9.97 12.82 -27.72
C ALA A 603 -10.71 11.71 -28.49
N ASP A 604 -10.49 11.56 -29.80
CA ASP A 604 -11.16 10.57 -30.64
C ASP A 604 -10.44 9.21 -30.65
N VAL A 605 -9.23 9.13 -30.08
CA VAL A 605 -8.37 7.95 -30.15
C VAL A 605 -7.87 7.50 -28.77
N ILE A 606 -7.50 6.23 -28.69
CA ILE A 606 -6.86 5.62 -27.51
C ILE A 606 -5.71 4.72 -27.97
N LEU A 607 -4.76 4.46 -27.07
CA LEU A 607 -3.66 3.54 -27.35
C LEU A 607 -4.19 2.12 -27.54
N ASP A 608 -3.58 1.39 -28.47
CA ASP A 608 -3.90 0.00 -28.78
C ASP A 608 -2.79 -0.91 -28.25
N ASP A 609 -2.96 -1.39 -27.03
CA ASP A 609 -2.01 -2.25 -26.32
C ASP A 609 -2.02 -3.72 -26.79
N THR A 610 -2.71 -4.03 -27.89
CA THR A 610 -2.75 -5.40 -28.41
C THR A 610 -1.52 -5.75 -29.27
N PRO A 611 -0.79 -6.83 -28.96
CA PRO A 611 0.34 -7.28 -29.79
C PRO A 611 -0.15 -7.76 -31.16
N SER A 612 0.56 -7.37 -32.21
CA SER A 612 0.23 -7.73 -33.60
C SER A 612 0.64 -9.17 -33.91
N PRO A 613 -0.20 -9.99 -34.59
CA PRO A 613 0.11 -11.40 -34.91
C PRO A 613 1.19 -11.59 -36.00
N THR A 614 2.01 -10.59 -36.29
CA THR A 614 2.96 -10.59 -37.43
C THR A 614 4.41 -10.92 -37.07
N GLU A 615 4.74 -11.11 -35.78
CA GLU A 615 6.07 -11.64 -35.39
C GLU A 615 6.11 -13.19 -35.29
N ALA A 616 4.99 -13.88 -35.54
CA ALA A 616 4.89 -15.34 -35.43
C ALA A 616 5.15 -16.12 -36.73
N SER A 617 5.75 -15.52 -37.77
CA SER A 617 5.92 -16.19 -39.08
C SER A 617 7.31 -16.10 -39.70
N ASN A 618 8.37 -16.04 -38.89
CA ASN A 618 9.73 -16.36 -39.34
C ASN A 618 10.30 -17.52 -38.51
N GLY A 619 9.85 -18.73 -38.82
CA GLY A 619 10.37 -19.99 -38.31
C GLY A 619 9.94 -21.10 -39.25
N GLY A 620 10.72 -21.29 -40.32
CA GLY A 620 10.41 -22.17 -41.43
C GLY A 620 10.23 -23.63 -41.07
N PHE A 621 9.29 -24.27 -41.76
CA PHE A 621 9.28 -25.72 -41.95
C PHE A 621 10.42 -26.09 -42.92
N CYS A 622 11.40 -26.83 -42.42
CA CYS A 622 12.20 -27.74 -43.21
C CYS A 622 12.14 -29.13 -42.57
N SER A 623 11.59 -30.07 -43.33
CA SER A 623 11.48 -31.54 -43.13
C SER A 623 10.46 -32.01 -42.08
#